data_AF-A0A7Y4R8A5-F1
#
_entry.id   AF-A0A7Y4R8A5-F1
#
_cell.length_a   1.000
_cell.length_b   1.000
_cell.length_c   1.000
_cell.angle_alpha   90.00
_cell.angle_beta   90.00
_cell.angle_gamma   90.00
#
_symmetry.space_group_name_H-M   'P 1'
#
loop_
_entity.id
_entity.type
_entity.pdbx_description
1 polymer ?
#
loop_
_entity_poly.entity_id
_entity_poly.type
_entity_poly.pdbx_seq_one_letter_code
_entity_poly.pdbx_strand_id
1 'polypeptide(L)'
;MAVIIGSVWPAAAADPKPDHVFDDGVPVYFLNQRDGSKAIVEDDPDGFFDHLTLLDIAIRTGKDPKSDDLDAERARFKKFVAGHVRKWTRTEKEVLLAVVTSAHEMCGKSLPAMRPQAWRFIKTSGEEEGSPYTRGSAIVLPEDQLAAGVNLDIVLHEWFHVYSRLHPDVRRELYALLGFRPLPAVNVPATLQRKRITNPDGIDIALAIAVTAPDGRKIDVVPVIYSKFDQRRDDVSGTFAYLTFGLFEVRESGGSWSIVTDAAGQPSAPLSPTVDGFFQQIGNNTQYVIHPDEILADNVALLIASENGAATRPIQSVPRPRTFSRRSRTRVAVIHTGRRAASQAGTRRASARARHTGRVPRPQARG
;
A
#
# COMPACT_ATOMS: atom_id res chain seq x y z
N MET A 1 -36.28 0.60 6.81
CA MET A 1 -35.19 0.68 5.82
C MET A 1 -35.57 1.74 4.79
N ALA A 2 -34.77 2.78 4.62
CA ALA A 2 -34.87 3.62 3.43
C ALA A 2 -34.07 2.95 2.31
N VAL A 3 -34.60 2.92 1.09
CA VAL A 3 -33.80 2.53 -0.08
C VAL A 3 -32.93 3.73 -0.43
N ILE A 4 -31.65 3.67 -0.10
CA ILE A 4 -30.67 4.64 -0.58
C ILE A 4 -30.58 4.42 -2.10
N ILE A 5 -31.09 5.39 -2.86
CA ILE A 5 -30.98 5.38 -4.32
C ILE A 5 -29.52 5.69 -4.63
N GLY A 6 -28.74 4.63 -4.93
CA GLY A 6 -27.29 4.71 -5.04
C GLY A 6 -26.83 5.73 -6.07
N SER A 7 -25.82 6.51 -5.69
CA SER A 7 -25.21 7.55 -6.53
C SER A 7 -24.68 6.93 -7.82
N VAL A 8 -25.36 7.17 -8.94
CA VAL A 8 -24.87 6.75 -10.25
C VAL A 8 -23.68 7.64 -10.61
N TRP A 9 -22.52 7.06 -10.95
CA TRP A 9 -21.41 7.84 -11.50
C TRP A 9 -21.91 8.58 -12.75
N PRO A 10 -21.85 9.92 -12.83
CA PRO A 10 -22.37 10.67 -13.97
C PRO A 10 -21.68 10.16 -15.23
N ALA A 11 -22.46 9.61 -16.17
CA ALA A 11 -21.97 8.68 -17.19
C ALA A 11 -20.65 9.14 -17.83
N ALA A 12 -19.56 8.43 -17.52
CA ALA A 12 -18.22 8.77 -17.96
C ALA A 12 -18.19 8.92 -19.48
N ALA A 13 -17.45 9.92 -19.99
CA ALA A 13 -17.61 10.53 -21.31
C ALA A 13 -17.80 9.54 -22.47
N ALA A 14 -19.06 9.14 -22.67
CA ALA A 14 -19.51 8.00 -23.49
C ALA A 14 -18.58 6.76 -23.38
N ASP A 15 -18.78 5.94 -22.34
CA ASP A 15 -18.12 4.63 -22.19
C ASP A 15 -18.05 3.87 -23.54
N PRO A 16 -16.90 3.24 -23.88
CA PRO A 16 -16.76 2.46 -25.11
C PRO A 16 -17.75 1.29 -25.12
N LYS A 17 -18.01 0.68 -26.29
CA LYS A 17 -18.87 -0.53 -26.35
C LYS A 17 -18.39 -1.56 -25.29
N PRO A 18 -19.28 -2.11 -24.44
CA PRO A 18 -18.92 -3.15 -23.48
C PRO A 18 -18.26 -4.36 -24.15
N ASP A 19 -17.29 -4.96 -23.46
CA ASP A 19 -16.69 -6.24 -23.83
C ASP A 19 -17.61 -7.42 -23.48
N HIS A 20 -18.36 -7.28 -22.38
CA HIS A 20 -19.41 -8.21 -21.95
C HIS A 20 -20.58 -7.42 -21.33
N VAL A 21 -21.77 -8.02 -21.31
CA VAL A 21 -22.94 -7.54 -20.58
C VAL A 21 -23.61 -8.77 -19.96
N PHE A 22 -23.84 -8.73 -18.67
CA PHE A 22 -24.51 -9.80 -17.92
C PHE A 22 -26.03 -9.83 -18.20
N ASP A 23 -26.70 -10.93 -17.84
CA ASP A 23 -28.14 -11.13 -18.08
C ASP A 23 -29.04 -10.11 -17.36
N ASP A 24 -28.53 -9.42 -16.34
CA ASP A 24 -29.21 -8.31 -15.64
C ASP A 24 -29.00 -6.94 -16.32
N GLY A 25 -28.24 -6.90 -17.42
CA GLY A 25 -27.88 -5.69 -18.16
C GLY A 25 -26.60 -5.00 -17.68
N VAL A 26 -25.90 -5.51 -16.65
CA VAL A 26 -24.68 -4.85 -16.13
C VAL A 26 -23.49 -5.05 -17.09
N PRO A 27 -22.84 -3.98 -17.58
CA PRO A 27 -21.74 -4.07 -18.51
C PRO A 27 -20.37 -4.28 -17.84
N VAL A 28 -19.46 -4.90 -18.59
CA VAL A 28 -18.02 -5.02 -18.27
C VAL A 28 -17.20 -4.34 -19.37
N TYR A 29 -16.30 -3.46 -18.97
CA TYR A 29 -15.41 -2.68 -19.85
C TYR A 29 -13.95 -2.96 -19.51
N PHE A 30 -13.21 -3.63 -20.38
CA PHE A 30 -11.75 -3.72 -20.27
C PHE A 30 -11.14 -2.60 -21.13
N LEU A 31 -11.02 -1.41 -20.50
CA LEU A 31 -10.72 -0.15 -21.18
C LEU A 31 -9.45 -0.26 -22.02
N ASN A 32 -9.56 0.11 -23.30
CA ASN A 32 -8.42 0.11 -24.21
C ASN A 32 -7.43 1.22 -23.84
N GLN A 33 -6.19 1.12 -24.33
CA GLN A 33 -5.11 2.03 -23.94
C GLN A 33 -5.44 3.53 -24.10
N ARG A 34 -6.18 3.95 -25.15
CA ARG A 34 -6.53 5.36 -25.36
C ARG A 34 -7.46 5.91 -24.29
N ASP A 35 -8.45 5.12 -23.89
CA ASP A 35 -9.52 5.58 -23.02
C ASP A 35 -9.19 5.28 -21.54
N GLY A 36 -8.44 4.20 -21.26
CA GLY A 36 -7.78 3.97 -19.98
C GLY A 36 -6.75 5.06 -19.62
N SER A 37 -5.92 5.51 -20.58
CA SER A 37 -4.98 6.64 -20.37
C SER A 37 -5.66 7.99 -20.09
N LYS A 38 -6.98 8.11 -20.27
CA LYS A 38 -7.77 9.27 -19.78
C LYS A 38 -8.30 9.00 -18.38
N ALA A 39 -9.05 7.91 -18.21
CA ALA A 39 -9.74 7.58 -16.96
C ALA A 39 -8.78 7.45 -15.76
N ILE A 40 -7.54 7.00 -15.99
CA ILE A 40 -6.52 6.86 -14.94
C ILE A 40 -5.91 8.21 -14.45
N VAL A 41 -6.20 9.33 -15.11
CA VAL A 41 -5.71 10.68 -14.74
C VAL A 41 -6.81 11.74 -14.58
N GLU A 42 -8.05 11.34 -14.81
CA GLU A 42 -9.25 12.06 -14.41
C GLU A 42 -9.32 11.98 -12.87
N ASP A 43 -9.36 13.13 -12.19
CA ASP A 43 -9.50 13.13 -10.72
C ASP A 43 -10.91 12.71 -10.33
N ASP A 44 -10.96 11.94 -9.25
CA ASP A 44 -12.19 11.56 -8.58
C ASP A 44 -12.44 12.49 -7.38
N PRO A 45 -13.61 12.42 -6.71
CA PRO A 45 -13.92 13.28 -5.58
C PRO A 45 -12.98 13.18 -4.37
N ASP A 46 -12.10 12.17 -4.32
CA ASP A 46 -11.09 12.03 -3.27
C ASP A 46 -9.77 12.76 -3.62
N GLY A 47 -9.61 13.28 -4.86
CA GLY A 47 -8.59 14.27 -5.23
C GLY A 47 -7.14 13.78 -5.19
N PHE A 48 -6.90 12.49 -5.52
CA PHE A 48 -5.60 11.81 -5.38
C PHE A 48 -4.38 12.66 -5.79
N PHE A 49 -4.44 13.30 -6.97
CA PHE A 49 -3.28 14.00 -7.52
C PHE A 49 -2.96 15.31 -6.78
N ASP A 50 -3.96 15.97 -6.19
CA ASP A 50 -3.82 17.19 -5.39
C ASP A 50 -3.30 16.89 -3.97
N HIS A 51 -3.23 15.62 -3.58
CA HIS A 51 -2.63 15.15 -2.34
C HIS A 51 -1.17 14.70 -2.47
N LEU A 52 -0.65 14.52 -3.68
CA LEU A 52 0.74 14.11 -3.94
C LEU A 52 1.77 15.16 -3.50
N THR A 53 2.95 14.69 -3.08
CA THR A 53 4.11 15.50 -2.68
C THR A 53 5.29 15.31 -3.65
N LEU A 54 6.31 16.18 -3.60
CA LEU A 54 7.52 16.04 -4.44
C LEU A 54 8.25 14.71 -4.19
N LEU A 55 8.30 14.23 -2.93
CA LEU A 55 8.93 12.95 -2.59
C LEU A 55 8.07 11.75 -3.01
N ASP A 56 6.76 11.85 -2.85
CA ASP A 56 5.79 10.85 -3.32
C ASP A 56 5.94 10.61 -4.84
N ILE A 57 5.89 11.70 -5.62
CA ILE A 57 6.11 11.67 -7.07
C ILE A 57 7.51 11.13 -7.41
N ALA A 58 8.55 11.48 -6.66
CA ALA A 58 9.90 10.97 -6.90
C ALA A 58 10.01 9.46 -6.67
N ILE A 59 9.40 8.95 -5.60
CA ILE A 59 9.31 7.51 -5.29
C ILE A 59 8.60 6.77 -6.42
N ARG A 60 7.38 7.21 -6.79
CA ARG A 60 6.55 6.53 -7.79
C ARG A 60 7.07 6.65 -9.22
N THR A 61 7.74 7.75 -9.59
CA THR A 61 8.36 7.88 -10.94
C THR A 61 9.74 7.22 -11.05
N GLY A 62 10.32 6.80 -9.94
CA GLY A 62 11.70 6.31 -9.85
C GLY A 62 12.75 7.37 -10.21
N LYS A 63 12.41 8.67 -10.18
CA LYS A 63 13.25 9.80 -10.66
C LYS A 63 13.20 10.97 -9.67
N ASP A 64 14.26 11.75 -9.58
CA ASP A 64 14.24 12.97 -8.75
C ASP A 64 13.40 14.08 -9.43
N PRO A 65 12.79 15.02 -8.66
CA PRO A 65 12.04 16.13 -9.24
C PRO A 65 12.89 17.01 -10.17
N LYS A 66 12.26 17.54 -11.22
CA LYS A 66 12.85 18.50 -12.17
C LYS A 66 12.71 19.95 -11.71
N SER A 67 11.82 20.23 -10.76
CA SER A 67 11.61 21.55 -10.16
C SER A 67 10.89 21.44 -8.82
N ASP A 68 11.02 22.44 -7.96
CA ASP A 68 10.23 22.57 -6.73
C ASP A 68 8.76 22.96 -6.98
N ASP A 69 8.41 23.34 -8.22
CA ASP A 69 7.03 23.52 -8.67
C ASP A 69 6.28 22.18 -8.67
N LEU A 70 5.50 21.99 -7.60
CA LEU A 70 4.75 20.77 -7.31
C LEU A 70 3.60 20.53 -8.30
N ASP A 71 2.92 21.57 -8.79
CA ASP A 71 1.81 21.39 -9.74
C ASP A 71 2.35 21.05 -11.14
N ALA A 72 3.50 21.59 -11.52
CA ALA A 72 4.21 21.14 -12.70
C ALA A 72 4.75 19.70 -12.57
N GLU A 73 5.12 19.24 -11.37
CA GLU A 73 5.43 17.82 -11.12
C GLU A 73 4.18 16.94 -11.15
N ARG A 74 3.04 17.34 -10.56
CA ARG A 74 1.76 16.61 -10.64
C ARG A 74 1.31 16.45 -12.09
N ALA A 75 1.44 17.51 -12.90
CA ALA A 75 1.18 17.47 -14.33
C ALA A 75 2.17 16.57 -15.12
N ARG A 76 3.39 16.35 -14.61
CA ARG A 76 4.34 15.35 -15.13
C ARG A 76 3.97 13.94 -14.67
N PHE A 77 3.52 13.78 -13.43
CA PHE A 77 3.11 12.51 -12.86
C PHE A 77 1.85 11.95 -13.55
N LYS A 78 0.82 12.77 -13.81
CA LYS A 78 -0.33 12.38 -14.64
C LYS A 78 0.12 11.85 -16.01
N LYS A 79 1.04 12.53 -16.69
CA LYS A 79 1.59 12.07 -17.98
C LYS A 79 2.37 10.76 -17.88
N PHE A 80 3.04 10.52 -16.76
CA PHE A 80 3.70 9.24 -16.45
C PHE A 80 2.67 8.13 -16.25
N VAL A 81 1.71 8.27 -15.33
CA VAL A 81 0.64 7.29 -15.07
C VAL A 81 -0.13 6.94 -16.35
N ALA A 82 -0.56 7.94 -17.14
CA ALA A 82 -1.22 7.72 -18.42
C ALA A 82 -0.36 6.94 -19.43
N GLY A 83 0.96 7.13 -19.41
CA GLY A 83 1.92 6.38 -20.23
C GLY A 83 2.17 4.93 -19.77
N HIS A 84 1.78 4.60 -18.53
CA HIS A 84 1.90 3.24 -17.99
C HIS A 84 0.70 2.32 -18.26
N VAL A 85 -0.39 2.85 -18.82
CA VAL A 85 -1.50 2.03 -19.34
C VAL A 85 -1.06 1.12 -20.49
N ARG A 86 -1.58 -0.10 -20.51
CA ARG A 86 -1.25 -1.18 -21.44
C ARG A 86 -2.48 -1.64 -22.22
N LYS A 87 -2.26 -2.54 -23.19
CA LYS A 87 -3.32 -3.18 -23.95
C LYS A 87 -3.67 -4.53 -23.32
N TRP A 88 -4.96 -4.79 -23.16
CA TRP A 88 -5.49 -6.10 -22.85
C TRP A 88 -5.26 -7.08 -24.01
N THR A 89 -4.76 -8.27 -23.71
CA THR A 89 -4.84 -9.43 -24.62
C THR A 89 -6.21 -10.09 -24.52
N ARG A 90 -6.55 -10.94 -25.50
CA ARG A 90 -7.80 -11.72 -25.46
C ARG A 90 -7.87 -12.64 -24.22
N THR A 91 -6.80 -13.37 -23.95
CA THR A 91 -6.73 -14.33 -22.83
C THR A 91 -6.84 -13.65 -21.47
N GLU A 92 -6.27 -12.45 -21.30
CA GLU A 92 -6.45 -11.68 -20.07
C GLU A 92 -7.90 -11.25 -19.86
N LYS A 93 -8.61 -10.84 -20.91
CA LYS A 93 -10.07 -10.55 -20.83
C LYS A 93 -10.85 -11.82 -20.49
N GLU A 94 -10.55 -12.96 -21.11
CA GLU A 94 -11.24 -14.24 -20.87
C GLU A 94 -11.03 -14.74 -19.43
N VAL A 95 -9.81 -14.66 -18.90
CA VAL A 95 -9.50 -15.07 -17.51
C VAL A 95 -10.12 -14.11 -16.49
N LEU A 96 -9.96 -12.79 -16.68
CA LEU A 96 -10.50 -11.81 -15.74
C LEU A 96 -12.03 -11.80 -15.76
N LEU A 97 -12.66 -11.95 -16.93
CA LEU A 97 -14.12 -12.05 -17.02
C LEU A 97 -14.67 -13.21 -16.17
N ALA A 98 -14.02 -14.38 -16.15
CA ALA A 98 -14.46 -15.50 -15.32
C ALA A 98 -14.47 -15.15 -13.82
N VAL A 99 -13.44 -14.45 -13.33
CA VAL A 99 -13.37 -13.98 -11.93
C VAL A 99 -14.44 -12.91 -11.66
N VAL A 100 -14.66 -12.00 -12.61
CA VAL A 100 -15.64 -10.91 -12.50
C VAL A 100 -17.08 -11.43 -12.54
N THR A 101 -17.39 -12.47 -13.32
CA THR A 101 -18.67 -13.18 -13.25
C THR A 101 -18.93 -13.71 -11.84
N SER A 102 -17.95 -14.42 -11.24
CA SER A 102 -18.09 -14.91 -9.87
C SER A 102 -18.26 -13.78 -8.85
N ALA A 103 -17.51 -12.68 -8.98
CA ALA A 103 -17.66 -11.51 -8.12
C ALA A 103 -19.06 -10.87 -8.25
N HIS A 104 -19.57 -10.74 -9.48
CA HIS A 104 -20.89 -10.17 -9.77
C HIS A 104 -22.03 -11.00 -9.19
N GLU A 105 -21.98 -12.33 -9.38
CA GLU A 105 -22.93 -13.28 -8.79
C GLU A 105 -22.92 -13.23 -7.26
N MET A 106 -21.72 -13.23 -6.64
CA MET A 106 -21.58 -13.23 -5.19
C MET A 106 -22.02 -11.91 -4.54
N CYS A 107 -21.67 -10.76 -5.13
CA CYS A 107 -22.23 -9.46 -4.73
C CYS A 107 -23.75 -9.46 -4.86
N GLY A 108 -24.28 -9.88 -6.02
CA GLY A 108 -25.72 -9.91 -6.30
C GLY A 108 -26.52 -10.84 -5.38
N LYS A 109 -25.90 -11.90 -4.83
CA LYS A 109 -26.51 -12.85 -3.89
C LYS A 109 -26.38 -12.43 -2.42
N SER A 110 -25.17 -12.04 -1.98
CA SER A 110 -24.86 -11.90 -0.55
C SER A 110 -24.89 -10.45 -0.03
N LEU A 111 -24.56 -9.46 -0.87
CA LEU A 111 -24.69 -8.04 -0.54
C LEU A 111 -25.35 -7.29 -1.71
N PRO A 112 -26.66 -7.45 -1.96
CA PRO A 112 -27.32 -6.86 -3.13
C PRO A 112 -27.22 -5.32 -3.22
N ALA A 113 -27.05 -4.65 -2.08
CA ALA A 113 -26.80 -3.20 -2.00
C ALA A 113 -25.42 -2.78 -2.54
N MET A 114 -24.48 -3.72 -2.68
CA MET A 114 -23.17 -3.58 -3.32
C MET A 114 -23.14 -4.14 -4.75
N ARG A 115 -24.28 -4.45 -5.38
CA ARG A 115 -24.30 -4.94 -6.77
C ARG A 115 -23.68 -3.88 -7.71
N PRO A 116 -22.65 -4.21 -8.50
CA PRO A 116 -22.06 -3.30 -9.48
C PRO A 116 -23.09 -2.83 -10.51
N GLN A 117 -23.11 -1.53 -10.79
CA GLN A 117 -23.86 -0.96 -11.92
C GLN A 117 -23.09 -1.07 -13.25
N ALA A 118 -21.75 -1.17 -13.16
CA ALA A 118 -20.83 -1.41 -14.26
C ALA A 118 -19.47 -1.85 -13.68
N TRP A 119 -18.75 -2.70 -14.40
CA TRP A 119 -17.35 -3.02 -14.10
C TRP A 119 -16.41 -2.33 -15.09
N ARG A 120 -15.44 -1.53 -14.62
CA ARG A 120 -14.42 -0.91 -15.47
C ARG A 120 -13.03 -1.36 -15.02
N PHE A 121 -12.21 -1.82 -15.96
CA PHE A 121 -10.84 -2.29 -15.71
C PHE A 121 -9.82 -1.57 -16.59
N ILE A 122 -8.73 -1.12 -15.98
CA ILE A 122 -7.56 -0.56 -16.66
C ILE A 122 -6.35 -1.45 -16.40
N LYS A 123 -5.62 -1.83 -17.45
CA LYS A 123 -4.35 -2.55 -17.31
C LYS A 123 -3.18 -1.58 -17.34
N THR A 124 -2.23 -1.73 -16.43
CA THR A 124 -0.96 -0.96 -16.40
C THR A 124 0.25 -1.90 -16.37
N SER A 125 1.48 -1.37 -16.25
CA SER A 125 2.67 -2.20 -16.02
C SER A 125 3.10 -2.31 -14.56
N GLY A 126 2.39 -1.70 -13.61
CA GLY A 126 2.77 -1.74 -12.19
C GLY A 126 4.03 -0.95 -11.83
N GLU A 127 4.45 -0.03 -12.70
CA GLU A 127 5.60 0.85 -12.46
C GLU A 127 5.13 2.19 -11.87
N GLU A 128 3.86 2.53 -12.08
CA GLU A 128 3.19 3.72 -11.54
C GLU A 128 2.54 3.48 -10.18
N GLU A 129 2.08 2.25 -9.92
CA GLU A 129 1.84 1.73 -8.58
C GLU A 129 2.14 0.22 -8.52
N GLY A 130 2.72 -0.26 -7.42
CA GLY A 130 3.22 -1.63 -7.27
C GLY A 130 2.19 -2.68 -6.84
N SER A 131 0.90 -2.39 -6.92
CA SER A 131 -0.23 -3.22 -6.50
C SER A 131 -1.46 -2.95 -7.37
N PRO A 132 -2.54 -3.75 -7.25
CA PRO A 132 -3.88 -3.28 -7.57
C PRO A 132 -4.22 -1.99 -6.79
N TYR A 133 -5.12 -1.19 -7.35
CA TYR A 133 -5.68 0.03 -6.78
C TYR A 133 -6.87 0.50 -7.65
N THR A 134 -7.58 1.55 -7.25
CA THR A 134 -8.66 2.13 -8.06
C THR A 134 -8.46 3.61 -8.40
N ARG A 135 -9.16 4.08 -9.45
CA ARG A 135 -9.26 5.49 -9.82
C ARG A 135 -10.68 5.78 -10.29
N GLY A 136 -11.38 6.68 -9.60
CA GLY A 136 -12.80 6.93 -9.82
C GLY A 136 -13.65 5.68 -9.69
N SER A 137 -14.20 5.21 -10.82
CA SER A 137 -14.99 3.96 -10.92
C SER A 137 -14.28 2.82 -11.66
N ALA A 138 -12.97 2.92 -11.88
CA ALA A 138 -12.17 1.89 -12.55
C ALA A 138 -11.20 1.20 -11.59
N ILE A 139 -11.19 -0.13 -11.65
CA ILE A 139 -10.20 -1.00 -10.98
C ILE A 139 -8.96 -1.06 -11.88
N VAL A 140 -7.78 -0.82 -11.31
CA VAL A 140 -6.50 -0.80 -12.03
C VAL A 140 -5.70 -2.05 -11.66
N LEU A 141 -5.23 -2.77 -12.69
CA LEU A 141 -4.55 -4.06 -12.54
C LEU A 141 -3.20 -4.05 -13.25
N PRO A 142 -2.08 -4.10 -12.49
CA PRO A 142 -0.75 -4.33 -13.04
C PRO A 142 -0.62 -5.65 -13.82
N GLU A 143 0.26 -5.65 -14.82
CA GLU A 143 0.47 -6.82 -15.69
C GLU A 143 1.16 -8.01 -15.00
N ASP A 144 1.92 -7.79 -13.93
CA ASP A 144 2.50 -8.86 -13.12
C ASP A 144 1.44 -9.56 -12.24
N GLN A 145 0.47 -8.81 -11.70
CA GLN A 145 -0.66 -9.34 -10.93
C GLN A 145 -1.60 -10.16 -11.83
N LEU A 146 -1.84 -9.67 -13.06
CA LEU A 146 -2.55 -10.45 -14.09
C LEU A 146 -1.81 -11.74 -14.44
N ALA A 147 -0.48 -11.69 -14.61
CA ALA A 147 0.35 -12.87 -14.90
C ALA A 147 0.45 -13.85 -13.71
N ALA A 148 0.36 -13.37 -12.47
CA ALA A 148 0.28 -14.18 -11.26
C ALA A 148 -1.11 -14.83 -11.04
N GLY A 149 -2.10 -14.46 -11.86
CA GLY A 149 -3.50 -14.81 -11.73
C GLY A 149 -4.21 -13.92 -10.72
N VAL A 150 -4.98 -12.95 -11.21
CA VAL A 150 -5.91 -12.15 -10.39
C VAL A 150 -6.95 -13.07 -9.75
N ASN A 151 -7.29 -12.79 -8.50
CA ASN A 151 -8.13 -13.62 -7.65
C ASN A 151 -9.41 -12.87 -7.25
N LEU A 152 -10.41 -13.65 -6.82
CA LEU A 152 -11.72 -13.14 -6.43
C LEU A 152 -11.65 -12.18 -5.23
N ASP A 153 -10.79 -12.45 -4.25
CA ASP A 153 -10.55 -11.58 -3.10
C ASP A 153 -10.04 -10.18 -3.52
N ILE A 154 -9.07 -10.11 -4.45
CA ILE A 154 -8.61 -8.85 -5.04
C ILE A 154 -9.76 -8.13 -5.75
N VAL A 155 -10.52 -8.80 -6.63
CA VAL A 155 -11.62 -8.15 -7.38
C VAL A 155 -12.72 -7.62 -6.44
N LEU A 156 -12.98 -8.29 -5.32
CA LEU A 156 -13.94 -7.82 -4.31
C LEU A 156 -13.39 -6.69 -3.43
N HIS A 157 -12.10 -6.71 -3.10
CA HIS A 157 -11.39 -5.64 -2.37
C HIS A 157 -11.39 -4.34 -3.18
N GLU A 158 -10.94 -4.39 -4.44
CA GLU A 158 -10.96 -3.25 -5.35
C GLU A 158 -12.40 -2.77 -5.65
N TRP A 159 -13.37 -3.69 -5.73
CA TRP A 159 -14.78 -3.31 -5.87
C TRP A 159 -15.30 -2.56 -4.63
N PHE A 160 -14.85 -2.92 -3.42
CA PHE A 160 -15.21 -2.16 -2.22
C PHE A 160 -14.74 -0.70 -2.31
N HIS A 161 -13.51 -0.42 -2.77
CA HIS A 161 -13.02 0.95 -2.91
C HIS A 161 -13.85 1.78 -3.91
N VAL A 162 -14.22 1.20 -5.06
CA VAL A 162 -15.16 1.85 -6.00
C VAL A 162 -16.53 2.09 -5.34
N TYR A 163 -17.03 1.11 -4.59
CA TYR A 163 -18.32 1.21 -3.91
C TYR A 163 -18.32 2.26 -2.78
N SER A 164 -17.28 2.32 -1.94
CA SER A 164 -17.19 3.25 -0.80
C SER A 164 -17.12 4.69 -1.30
N ARG A 165 -16.33 4.95 -2.36
CA ARG A 165 -16.25 6.25 -3.06
C ARG A 165 -17.57 6.69 -3.68
N LEU A 166 -18.36 5.75 -4.22
CA LEU A 166 -19.70 6.02 -4.75
C LEU A 166 -20.75 6.28 -3.66
N HIS A 167 -20.53 5.81 -2.44
CA HIS A 167 -21.50 5.89 -1.33
C HIS A 167 -20.85 6.52 -0.10
N PRO A 168 -20.48 7.82 -0.15
CA PRO A 168 -19.70 8.47 0.91
C PRO A 168 -20.41 8.52 2.27
N ASP A 169 -21.75 8.40 2.30
CA ASP A 169 -22.52 8.27 3.54
C ASP A 169 -22.32 6.88 4.18
N VAL A 170 -22.44 5.82 3.39
CA VAL A 170 -22.16 4.43 3.82
C VAL A 170 -20.69 4.28 4.21
N ARG A 171 -19.75 4.91 3.49
CA ARG A 171 -18.32 4.95 3.83
C ARG A 171 -18.09 5.50 5.25
N ARG A 172 -18.75 6.61 5.62
CA ARG A 172 -18.67 7.17 6.98
C ARG A 172 -19.33 6.28 8.05
N GLU A 173 -20.45 5.64 7.74
CA GLU A 173 -21.10 4.70 8.66
C GLU A 173 -20.20 3.47 8.93
N LEU A 174 -19.56 2.92 7.90
CA LEU A 174 -18.64 1.80 8.02
C LEU A 174 -17.35 2.17 8.78
N TYR A 175 -16.79 3.38 8.59
CA TYR A 175 -15.69 3.88 9.41
C TYR A 175 -16.06 3.91 10.90
N ALA A 176 -17.28 4.36 11.23
CA ALA A 176 -17.76 4.44 12.61
C ALA A 176 -17.90 3.06 13.28
N LEU A 177 -18.22 2.01 12.53
CA LEU A 177 -18.21 0.63 13.04
C LEU A 177 -16.81 0.15 13.45
N LEU A 178 -15.75 0.67 12.81
CA LEU A 178 -14.34 0.42 13.14
C LEU A 178 -13.79 1.37 14.23
N GLY A 179 -14.64 2.21 14.83
CA GLY A 179 -14.23 3.21 15.83
C GLY A 179 -13.58 4.48 15.26
N PHE A 180 -13.50 4.63 13.93
CA PHE A 180 -12.99 5.84 13.30
C PHE A 180 -14.05 6.94 13.23
N ARG A 181 -13.65 8.17 13.53
CA ARG A 181 -14.49 9.38 13.48
C ARG A 181 -13.82 10.45 12.60
N PRO A 182 -14.55 11.12 11.68
CA PRO A 182 -13.96 12.19 10.88
C PRO A 182 -13.63 13.43 11.72
N LEU A 183 -12.58 14.12 11.33
CA LEU A 183 -12.17 15.45 11.78
C LEU A 183 -12.37 16.45 10.63
N PRO A 184 -12.70 17.73 10.89
CA PRO A 184 -12.92 18.71 9.82
C PRO A 184 -11.70 18.97 8.94
N ALA A 185 -10.50 18.89 9.53
CA ALA A 185 -9.19 18.91 8.89
C ALA A 185 -8.13 18.49 9.94
N VAL A 186 -6.94 18.09 9.50
CA VAL A 186 -5.79 17.85 10.40
C VAL A 186 -4.54 18.57 9.89
N ASN A 187 -3.97 19.44 10.71
CA ASN A 187 -2.69 20.08 10.43
C ASN A 187 -1.55 19.06 10.59
N VAL A 188 -0.87 18.74 9.48
CA VAL A 188 0.30 17.86 9.45
C VAL A 188 1.59 18.71 9.53
N PRO A 189 2.48 18.47 10.51
CA PRO A 189 3.77 19.14 10.60
C PRO A 189 4.59 19.00 9.31
N ALA A 190 5.21 20.09 8.85
CA ALA A 190 5.83 20.15 7.53
C ALA A 190 6.90 19.08 7.27
N THR A 191 7.57 18.56 8.31
CA THR A 191 8.55 17.46 8.18
C THR A 191 7.88 16.10 7.95
N LEU A 192 6.69 15.86 8.50
CA LEU A 192 5.86 14.69 8.18
C LEU A 192 5.17 14.86 6.83
N GLN A 193 4.63 16.04 6.54
CA GLN A 193 3.89 16.30 5.29
C GLN A 193 4.78 16.10 4.05
N ARG A 194 6.05 16.55 4.07
CA ARG A 194 7.00 16.28 2.98
C ARG A 194 7.32 14.79 2.79
N LYS A 195 7.02 13.95 3.78
CA LYS A 195 7.25 12.50 3.77
C LYS A 195 5.97 11.68 3.58
N ARG A 196 4.79 12.29 3.56
CA ARG A 196 3.50 11.60 3.30
C ARG A 196 3.57 10.91 1.94
N ILE A 197 3.20 9.64 1.93
CA ILE A 197 2.92 8.85 0.73
C ILE A 197 1.40 8.79 0.64
N THR A 198 0.83 9.15 -0.50
CA THR A 198 -0.63 9.15 -0.71
C THR A 198 -1.08 7.72 -1.01
N ASN A 199 -2.07 7.18 -0.30
CA ASN A 199 -2.71 5.92 -0.71
C ASN A 199 -3.69 6.26 -1.87
N PRO A 200 -3.67 5.56 -3.03
CA PRO A 200 -4.65 5.76 -4.11
C PRO A 200 -6.11 5.57 -3.68
N ASP A 201 -6.36 4.77 -2.65
CA ASP A 201 -7.69 4.34 -2.19
C ASP A 201 -8.02 4.72 -0.74
N GLY A 202 -7.11 5.45 -0.07
CA GLY A 202 -7.24 5.88 1.33
C GLY A 202 -6.63 7.26 1.57
N ILE A 203 -7.16 8.28 0.88
CA ILE A 203 -6.49 9.58 0.72
C ILE A 203 -6.63 10.48 1.95
N ASP A 204 -7.82 10.49 2.58
CA ASP A 204 -8.11 11.32 3.75
C ASP A 204 -7.55 10.70 5.04
N ILE A 205 -6.63 11.43 5.67
CA ILE A 205 -6.00 11.08 6.95
C ILE A 205 -6.70 11.75 8.15
N ALA A 206 -7.76 12.55 7.93
CA ALA A 206 -8.52 13.24 8.98
C ALA A 206 -9.48 12.28 9.73
N LEU A 207 -9.09 11.03 9.93
CA LEU A 207 -9.90 9.96 10.51
C LEU A 207 -9.29 9.56 11.86
N ALA A 208 -9.81 10.11 12.94
CA ALA A 208 -9.33 9.85 14.29
C ALA A 208 -9.89 8.53 14.85
N ILE A 209 -9.11 7.84 15.67
CA ILE A 209 -9.54 6.68 16.47
C ILE A 209 -8.97 6.81 17.89
N ALA A 210 -9.77 6.43 18.90
CA ALA A 210 -9.39 6.57 20.30
C ALA A 210 -8.55 5.37 20.78
N VAL A 211 -7.40 5.61 21.40
CA VAL A 211 -6.49 4.57 21.92
C VAL A 211 -6.02 4.88 23.35
N THR A 212 -5.46 3.88 24.04
CA THR A 212 -4.70 4.08 25.28
C THR A 212 -3.22 4.22 24.94
N ALA A 213 -2.63 5.38 25.20
CA ALA A 213 -1.19 5.59 25.10
C ALA A 213 -0.42 4.78 26.17
N PRO A 214 0.89 4.48 25.98
CA PRO A 214 1.68 3.71 26.95
C PRO A 214 1.81 4.34 28.35
N ASP A 215 1.46 5.62 28.50
CA ASP A 215 1.38 6.36 29.77
C ASP A 215 0.00 6.24 30.46
N GLY A 216 -0.93 5.48 29.88
CA GLY A 216 -2.29 5.26 30.37
C GLY A 216 -3.32 6.31 29.91
N ARG A 217 -2.91 7.40 29.23
CA ARG A 217 -3.85 8.41 28.72
C ARG A 217 -4.75 7.82 27.62
N LYS A 218 -6.03 8.18 27.64
CA LYS A 218 -6.87 8.10 26.44
C LYS A 218 -6.54 9.27 25.52
N ILE A 219 -6.27 8.98 24.25
CA ILE A 219 -5.93 9.95 23.21
C ILE A 219 -6.62 9.60 21.90
N ASP A 220 -6.86 10.60 21.05
CA ASP A 220 -7.14 10.38 19.64
C ASP A 220 -5.82 10.27 18.86
N VAL A 221 -5.78 9.33 17.92
CA VAL A 221 -4.69 9.19 16.94
C VAL A 221 -5.24 9.14 15.52
N VAL A 222 -4.46 9.59 14.54
CA VAL A 222 -4.76 9.43 13.10
C VAL A 222 -3.78 8.46 12.42
N PRO A 223 -4.26 7.63 11.47
CA PRO A 223 -3.40 6.78 10.64
C PRO A 223 -2.67 7.61 9.59
N VAL A 224 -1.35 7.47 9.51
CA VAL A 224 -0.54 8.12 8.45
C VAL A 224 0.45 7.11 7.88
N ILE A 225 0.43 6.97 6.55
CA ILE A 225 1.53 6.35 5.80
C ILE A 225 2.52 7.40 5.28
N TYR A 226 3.81 7.11 5.43
CA TYR A 226 4.89 8.02 5.11
C TYR A 226 6.16 7.27 4.73
N SER A 227 7.10 7.95 4.08
CA SER A 227 8.40 7.40 3.70
C SER A 227 9.30 7.25 4.93
N LYS A 228 9.98 6.10 5.05
CA LYS A 228 11.08 5.89 6.02
C LYS A 228 12.24 6.88 5.78
N PHE A 229 12.47 7.24 4.52
CA PHE A 229 13.57 8.09 4.07
C PHE A 229 13.10 9.52 3.77
N ASP A 230 13.98 10.51 3.97
CA ASP A 230 13.66 11.93 3.71
C ASP A 230 13.78 12.33 2.23
N GLN A 231 14.31 11.42 1.39
CA GLN A 231 14.52 11.60 -0.03
C GLN A 231 14.44 10.25 -0.77
N ARG A 232 14.29 10.31 -2.11
CA ARG A 232 14.40 9.16 -3.02
C ARG A 232 15.80 8.52 -2.92
N ARG A 233 15.91 7.22 -3.20
CA ARG A 233 17.17 6.45 -3.17
C ARG A 233 17.26 5.48 -4.35
N ASP A 234 18.39 5.50 -5.08
CA ASP A 234 18.61 4.56 -6.20
C ASP A 234 18.75 3.09 -5.75
N ASP A 235 19.06 2.83 -4.48
CA ASP A 235 19.14 1.47 -3.91
C ASP A 235 17.82 0.93 -3.33
N VAL A 236 16.71 1.68 -3.49
CA VAL A 236 15.36 1.31 -3.00
C VAL A 236 14.34 1.46 -4.12
N SER A 237 13.72 0.36 -4.54
CA SER A 237 12.73 0.30 -5.61
C SER A 237 11.35 -0.14 -5.12
N GLY A 238 10.29 0.42 -5.73
CA GLY A 238 8.88 0.18 -5.42
C GLY A 238 8.35 0.97 -4.20
N THR A 239 7.13 1.52 -4.32
CA THR A 239 6.48 2.38 -3.29
C THR A 239 6.50 1.75 -1.89
N PHE A 240 6.11 0.47 -1.79
CA PHE A 240 6.07 -0.30 -0.54
C PHE A 240 7.40 -0.40 0.20
N ALA A 241 8.55 -0.31 -0.49
CA ALA A 241 9.85 -0.35 0.17
C ALA A 241 10.10 0.94 1.00
N TYR A 242 9.63 2.09 0.52
CA TYR A 242 9.67 3.37 1.23
C TYR A 242 8.63 3.43 2.35
N LEU A 243 7.42 2.90 2.12
CA LEU A 243 6.25 3.03 2.98
C LEU A 243 6.46 2.46 4.39
N THR A 244 6.25 3.29 5.41
CA THR A 244 5.97 2.91 6.80
C THR A 244 4.61 3.50 7.21
N PHE A 245 4.02 2.91 8.26
CA PHE A 245 2.77 3.33 8.86
C PHE A 245 3.02 3.78 10.31
N GLY A 246 2.19 4.70 10.81
CA GLY A 246 2.18 5.08 12.23
C GLY A 246 0.88 5.77 12.65
N LEU A 247 0.52 5.59 13.92
CA LEU A 247 -0.61 6.28 14.56
C LEU A 247 -0.08 7.53 15.30
N PHE A 248 -0.44 8.72 14.82
CA PHE A 248 0.05 9.98 15.40
C PHE A 248 -0.98 10.61 16.34
N GLU A 249 -0.58 10.97 17.57
CA GLU A 249 -1.46 11.68 18.53
C GLU A 249 -1.90 13.02 17.92
N VAL A 250 -3.22 13.26 17.91
CA VAL A 250 -3.81 14.53 17.48
C VAL A 250 -4.48 15.23 18.66
N ARG A 251 -4.45 16.56 18.64
CA ARG A 251 -5.16 17.39 19.62
C ARG A 251 -5.91 18.52 18.93
N GLU A 252 -7.07 18.83 19.47
CA GLU A 252 -7.87 20.01 19.13
C GLU A 252 -7.31 21.23 19.89
N SER A 253 -7.27 22.38 19.21
CA SER A 253 -7.03 23.68 19.82
C SER A 253 -7.65 24.78 18.96
N GLY A 254 -8.55 25.57 19.53
CA GLY A 254 -9.18 26.71 18.83
C GLY A 254 -10.02 26.31 17.61
N GLY A 255 -10.63 25.12 17.62
CA GLY A 255 -11.39 24.54 16.51
C GLY A 255 -10.53 23.81 15.47
N SER A 256 -9.20 23.78 15.63
CA SER A 256 -8.27 23.14 14.69
C SER A 256 -7.64 21.88 15.28
N TRP A 257 -7.70 20.76 14.57
CA TRP A 257 -6.97 19.54 14.94
C TRP A 257 -5.56 19.56 14.34
N SER A 258 -4.56 19.19 15.13
CA SER A 258 -3.16 19.13 14.71
C SER A 258 -2.48 17.87 15.26
N ILE A 259 -1.57 17.26 14.48
CA ILE A 259 -0.67 16.23 15.02
C ILE A 259 0.26 16.90 16.05
N VAL A 260 0.40 16.27 17.22
CA VAL A 260 1.23 16.76 18.32
C VAL A 260 2.69 16.83 17.88
N THR A 261 3.37 17.94 18.24
CA THR A 261 4.81 18.11 18.01
C THR A 261 5.60 18.25 19.30
N ASP A 262 6.90 18.03 19.21
CA ASP A 262 7.86 18.47 20.21
C ASP A 262 8.12 20.00 20.14
N ALA A 263 9.00 20.49 21.00
CA ALA A 263 9.41 21.91 21.06
C ALA A 263 10.25 22.38 19.85
N ALA A 264 10.68 21.45 18.98
CA ALA A 264 11.38 21.73 17.71
C ALA A 264 10.45 21.58 16.49
N GLY A 265 9.14 21.45 16.70
CA GLY A 265 8.14 21.31 15.65
C GLY A 265 8.18 19.96 14.92
N GLN A 266 8.88 18.96 15.45
CA GLN A 266 8.86 17.60 14.91
C GLN A 266 7.63 16.85 15.41
N PRO A 267 6.98 16.02 14.57
CA PRO A 267 5.85 15.21 15.03
C PRO A 267 6.29 14.29 16.18
N SER A 268 5.41 14.11 17.18
CA SER A 268 5.60 13.12 18.22
C SER A 268 5.84 11.73 17.62
N ALA A 269 6.69 10.92 18.25
CA ALA A 269 6.94 9.55 17.79
C ALA A 269 5.61 8.77 17.65
N PRO A 270 5.29 8.21 16.47
CA PRO A 270 4.01 7.55 16.26
C PRO A 270 3.93 6.24 17.04
N LEU A 271 2.71 5.89 17.44
CA LEU A 271 2.40 4.62 18.06
C LEU A 271 2.26 3.51 17.01
N SER A 272 2.62 2.30 17.40
CA SER A 272 2.35 1.08 16.63
C SER A 272 0.84 0.81 16.57
N PRO A 273 0.29 0.22 15.50
CA PRO A 273 -1.08 -0.30 15.51
C PRO A 273 -1.33 -1.37 16.59
N THR A 274 -0.27 -1.95 17.18
CA THR A 274 -0.37 -2.81 18.37
C THR A 274 -0.63 -2.05 19.67
N VAL A 275 -1.09 -0.79 19.61
CA VAL A 275 -1.48 0.02 20.77
C VAL A 275 -2.82 -0.42 21.34
N ASP A 276 -2.95 -0.38 22.66
CA ASP A 276 -4.18 -0.72 23.37
C ASP A 276 -5.38 0.11 22.87
N GLY A 277 -6.47 -0.58 22.54
CA GLY A 277 -7.68 0.01 21.97
C GLY A 277 -7.80 -0.10 20.45
N PHE A 278 -6.70 -0.14 19.68
CA PHE A 278 -6.78 -0.10 18.21
C PHE A 278 -7.43 -1.38 17.63
N PHE A 279 -6.76 -2.53 17.76
CA PHE A 279 -7.31 -3.85 17.36
C PHE A 279 -8.56 -4.28 18.15
N GLN A 280 -8.90 -3.59 19.25
CA GLN A 280 -10.14 -3.80 20.00
C GLN A 280 -11.36 -3.16 19.31
N GLN A 281 -11.14 -2.14 18.47
CA GLN A 281 -12.19 -1.47 17.67
C GLN A 281 -12.21 -2.02 16.24
N ILE A 282 -11.05 -2.14 15.57
CA ILE A 282 -11.00 -2.54 14.15
C ILE A 282 -11.16 -4.05 13.91
N GLY A 283 -11.12 -4.87 14.96
CA GLY A 283 -11.12 -6.32 14.87
C GLY A 283 -9.79 -6.91 14.34
N ASN A 284 -9.70 -8.24 14.26
CA ASN A 284 -8.48 -8.96 13.87
C ASN A 284 -8.57 -9.61 12.47
N ASN A 285 -9.56 -9.22 11.66
CA ASN A 285 -9.84 -9.81 10.36
C ASN A 285 -8.84 -9.42 9.26
N THR A 286 -8.04 -8.37 9.47
CA THR A 286 -6.91 -8.04 8.60
C THR A 286 -5.68 -7.57 9.40
N GLN A 287 -4.54 -7.48 8.72
CA GLN A 287 -3.31 -6.83 9.16
C GLN A 287 -2.90 -5.67 8.22
N TYR A 288 -3.66 -5.41 7.15
CA TYR A 288 -3.46 -4.31 6.21
C TYR A 288 -4.08 -3.00 6.73
N VAL A 289 -3.72 -2.65 7.97
CA VAL A 289 -4.39 -1.61 8.78
C VAL A 289 -3.99 -0.17 8.43
N ILE A 290 -3.57 0.08 7.19
CA ILE A 290 -2.92 1.36 6.82
C ILE A 290 -3.91 2.52 6.60
N HIS A 291 -5.19 2.21 6.36
CA HIS A 291 -6.31 3.15 6.26
C HIS A 291 -7.63 2.39 6.54
N PRO A 292 -8.70 3.02 7.07
CA PRO A 292 -9.98 2.33 7.27
C PRO A 292 -10.65 1.77 6.01
N ASP A 293 -10.48 2.36 4.81
CA ASP A 293 -10.98 1.74 3.57
C ASP A 293 -10.32 0.36 3.34
N GLU A 294 -9.03 0.22 3.59
CA GLU A 294 -8.28 -1.04 3.43
C GLU A 294 -8.77 -2.12 4.40
N ILE A 295 -9.06 -1.70 5.64
CA ILE A 295 -9.64 -2.57 6.67
C ILE A 295 -11.04 -3.02 6.26
N LEU A 296 -11.83 -2.14 5.65
CA LEU A 296 -13.18 -2.46 5.18
C LEU A 296 -13.16 -3.31 3.90
N ALA A 297 -12.25 -3.05 2.97
CA ALA A 297 -12.10 -3.78 1.72
C ALA A 297 -11.77 -5.26 1.97
N ASP A 298 -10.79 -5.53 2.84
CA ASP A 298 -10.52 -6.90 3.31
C ASP A 298 -11.72 -7.50 4.04
N ASN A 299 -12.34 -6.79 4.99
CA ASN A 299 -13.50 -7.30 5.72
C ASN A 299 -14.68 -7.67 4.80
N VAL A 300 -14.96 -6.86 3.78
CA VAL A 300 -16.07 -7.07 2.84
C VAL A 300 -15.73 -8.14 1.81
N ALA A 301 -14.51 -8.21 1.30
CA ALA A 301 -14.06 -9.30 0.44
C ALA A 301 -14.13 -10.66 1.16
N LEU A 302 -13.69 -10.71 2.43
CA LEU A 302 -13.82 -11.89 3.29
C LEU A 302 -15.28 -12.28 3.53
N LEU A 303 -16.16 -11.31 3.86
CA LEU A 303 -17.59 -11.54 4.09
C LEU A 303 -18.31 -12.10 2.85
N ILE A 304 -18.13 -11.45 1.69
CA ILE A 304 -18.75 -11.89 0.43
C ILE A 304 -18.26 -13.29 0.06
N ALA A 305 -16.97 -13.58 0.23
CA ALA A 305 -16.42 -14.91 -0.03
C ALA A 305 -16.99 -15.96 0.93
N SER A 306 -17.06 -15.68 2.24
CA SER A 306 -17.57 -16.63 3.23
C SER A 306 -19.05 -16.98 3.04
N GLU A 307 -19.90 -16.00 2.73
CA GLU A 307 -21.34 -16.18 2.45
C GLU A 307 -21.61 -16.96 1.15
N ASN A 308 -20.57 -17.25 0.37
CA ASN A 308 -20.62 -18.06 -0.84
C ASN A 308 -19.76 -19.34 -0.76
N GLY A 309 -19.18 -19.63 0.41
CA GLY A 309 -18.31 -20.81 0.61
C GLY A 309 -17.02 -20.78 -0.20
N ALA A 310 -16.61 -19.60 -0.69
CA ALA A 310 -15.38 -19.43 -1.46
C ALA A 310 -14.15 -19.44 -0.55
N ALA A 311 -13.06 -20.07 -1.01
CA ALA A 311 -11.81 -20.14 -0.25
C ALA A 311 -11.08 -18.79 -0.26
N THR A 312 -11.04 -18.12 0.89
CA THR A 312 -10.27 -16.89 1.10
C THR A 312 -8.78 -17.21 1.26
N ARG A 313 -7.90 -16.36 0.70
CA ARG A 313 -6.46 -16.47 0.95
C ARG A 313 -6.12 -15.95 2.36
N PRO A 314 -4.96 -16.32 2.93
CA PRO A 314 -4.43 -15.65 4.10
C PRO A 314 -4.27 -14.14 3.82
N ILE A 315 -4.85 -13.35 4.72
CA ILE A 315 -4.81 -11.89 4.83
C ILE A 315 -3.50 -11.28 4.32
N GLN A 316 -3.60 -10.19 3.54
CA GLN A 316 -2.42 -9.43 3.13
C GLN A 316 -1.79 -8.73 4.35
N SER A 317 -0.51 -9.02 4.60
CA SER A 317 0.35 -8.15 5.41
C SER A 317 1.08 -7.18 4.48
N VAL A 318 1.26 -5.91 4.86
CA VAL A 318 2.11 -4.94 4.13
C VAL A 318 3.39 -5.62 3.64
N PRO A 319 3.67 -5.69 2.33
CA PRO A 319 4.75 -6.50 1.78
C PRO A 319 6.11 -6.18 2.42
N ARG A 320 6.68 -7.15 3.15
CA ARG A 320 8.04 -7.01 3.67
C ARG A 320 9.00 -6.90 2.48
N PRO A 321 9.88 -5.89 2.41
CA PRO A 321 10.75 -5.68 1.26
C PRO A 321 11.64 -6.92 1.04
N ARG A 322 11.66 -7.43 -0.20
CA ARG A 322 12.41 -8.63 -0.58
C ARG A 322 13.89 -8.44 -0.26
N THR A 323 14.39 -9.15 0.76
CA THR A 323 15.81 -9.18 1.08
C THR A 323 16.57 -9.88 -0.05
N PHE A 324 17.33 -9.10 -0.83
CA PHE A 324 18.01 -9.63 -2.02
C PHE A 324 19.02 -10.72 -1.65
N SER A 325 18.81 -11.93 -2.18
CA SER A 325 19.73 -13.05 -2.01
C SER A 325 21.09 -12.72 -2.65
N ARG A 326 22.16 -12.74 -1.85
CA ARG A 326 23.53 -12.46 -2.31
C ARG A 326 24.06 -13.54 -3.26
N ARG A 327 23.70 -13.49 -4.54
CA ARG A 327 24.25 -14.35 -5.62
C ARG A 327 24.68 -13.57 -6.88
N SER A 328 25.57 -12.60 -6.70
CA SER A 328 26.24 -11.88 -7.79
C SER A 328 27.68 -11.45 -7.42
N ARG A 329 28.51 -12.41 -7.00
CA ARG A 329 29.97 -12.19 -6.86
C ARG A 329 30.67 -12.24 -8.23
N THR A 330 30.51 -11.19 -9.02
CA THR A 330 31.35 -10.97 -10.22
C THR A 330 32.78 -10.67 -9.77
N ARG A 331 33.77 -11.29 -10.42
CA ARG A 331 35.20 -11.10 -10.10
C ARG A 331 35.64 -9.70 -10.55
N VAL A 332 36.17 -8.90 -9.62
CA VAL A 332 37.05 -7.77 -9.96
C VAL A 332 38.49 -8.23 -9.76
N ALA A 333 39.29 -8.20 -10.83
CA ALA A 333 40.70 -8.53 -10.77
C ALA A 333 41.51 -7.30 -10.30
N VAL A 334 42.23 -7.42 -9.19
CA VAL A 334 43.13 -6.37 -8.71
C VAL A 334 44.47 -6.49 -9.44
N ILE A 335 44.75 -5.55 -10.35
CA ILE A 335 46.06 -5.42 -11.01
C ILE A 335 47.09 -5.00 -9.96
N HIS A 336 48.26 -5.63 -9.96
CA HIS A 336 49.25 -5.48 -8.90
C HIS A 336 50.51 -4.72 -9.37
N THR A 337 50.61 -3.46 -8.98
CA THR A 337 51.81 -2.61 -9.13
C THR A 337 52.01 -1.81 -7.83
N GLY A 338 53.20 -1.68 -7.24
CA GLY A 338 54.45 -2.39 -7.53
C GLY A 338 55.69 -1.58 -7.09
N ARG A 339 56.56 -2.16 -6.25
CA ARG A 339 57.77 -1.54 -5.61
C ARG A 339 57.41 -0.49 -4.54
N ARG A 340 58.26 -0.09 -3.57
CA ARG A 340 59.48 -0.56 -2.83
C ARG A 340 59.73 0.51 -1.73
N ALA A 341 60.51 0.36 -0.65
CA ALA A 341 61.13 -0.75 0.09
C ALA A 341 61.77 -0.17 1.40
N ALA A 342 62.33 -1.04 2.25
CA ALA A 342 63.30 -0.72 3.33
C ALA A 342 62.75 0.05 4.57
N SER A 343 63.28 -0.12 5.80
CA SER A 343 64.35 -1.01 6.30
C SER A 343 64.30 -1.24 7.83
N GLN A 344 64.64 -2.46 8.25
CA GLN A 344 65.44 -2.81 9.46
C GLN A 344 64.87 -2.50 10.87
N ALA A 345 65.23 -3.21 11.96
CA ALA A 345 65.87 -4.53 12.11
C ALA A 345 65.74 -5.06 13.57
N GLY A 346 65.96 -6.38 13.76
CA GLY A 346 66.28 -7.00 15.06
C GLY A 346 65.13 -7.81 15.71
N THR A 347 65.33 -9.00 16.28
CA THR A 347 66.54 -9.86 16.26
C THR A 347 66.17 -11.36 16.41
N ARG A 348 67.14 -12.24 16.15
CA ARG A 348 67.09 -13.73 16.28
C ARG A 348 66.89 -14.17 17.77
N ARG A 349 66.58 -15.43 18.14
CA ARG A 349 66.73 -16.73 17.44
C ARG A 349 65.80 -17.84 18.01
N ALA A 350 65.80 -18.99 17.32
CA ALA A 350 65.28 -20.32 17.71
C ALA A 350 65.91 -20.88 19.03
N SER A 351 65.53 -22.04 19.60
CA SER A 351 65.08 -23.30 18.97
C SER A 351 64.32 -24.28 19.91
N ALA A 352 63.79 -25.37 19.35
CA ALA A 352 62.90 -26.34 20.01
C ALA A 352 63.51 -27.75 20.19
N ARG A 353 62.97 -28.54 21.13
CA ARG A 353 62.81 -30.02 21.10
C ARG A 353 61.93 -30.50 22.29
N ALA A 354 60.96 -31.43 22.08
CA ALA A 354 61.01 -32.88 22.43
C ALA A 354 61.19 -33.18 23.95
N ARG A 355 60.56 -34.17 24.62
CA ARG A 355 59.64 -35.31 24.33
C ARG A 355 59.05 -35.77 25.71
N HIS A 356 58.11 -36.71 25.94
CA HIS A 356 57.45 -37.75 25.12
C HIS A 356 56.04 -38.20 25.64
N THR A 357 55.71 -39.49 25.46
CA THR A 357 54.51 -40.31 25.80
C THR A 357 54.35 -40.77 27.27
N GLY A 358 53.12 -41.07 27.74
CA GLY A 358 52.93 -41.83 29.01
C GLY A 358 51.48 -42.16 29.52
N ARG A 359 50.81 -43.17 28.92
CA ARG A 359 49.69 -44.03 29.42
C ARG A 359 48.74 -43.64 30.61
N VAL A 360 47.43 -43.72 30.31
CA VAL A 360 46.26 -44.13 31.15
C VAL A 360 46.47 -45.49 31.89
N PRO A 361 45.70 -45.93 32.95
CA PRO A 361 44.22 -45.83 33.05
C PRO A 361 43.47 -45.79 34.43
N ARG A 362 42.31 -45.09 34.44
CA ARG A 362 41.06 -45.39 35.20
C ARG A 362 41.17 -45.49 36.78
N PRO A 363 40.19 -46.03 37.54
CA PRO A 363 39.19 -45.15 38.17
C PRO A 363 38.85 -45.47 39.66
N GLN A 364 38.06 -44.60 40.31
CA GLN A 364 37.12 -45.03 41.36
C GLN A 364 35.96 -44.04 41.51
N ALA A 365 34.86 -44.50 42.11
CA ALA A 365 33.62 -43.74 42.29
C ALA A 365 33.06 -43.96 43.70
N ARG A 366 32.42 -42.94 44.27
CA ARG A 366 31.35 -42.94 45.31
C ARG A 366 31.10 -41.51 45.78
N GLY A 367 29.85 -41.19 46.13
CA GLY A 367 29.37 -39.85 46.42
C GLY A 367 28.23 -39.52 45.46
#